data_AF-A0A1B6FWS3-F1
#
_entry.id   AF-A0A1B6FWS3-F1
#
_cell.length_a   1.000
_cell.length_b   1.000
_cell.length_c   1.000
_cell.angle_alpha   90.00
_cell.angle_beta   90.00
_cell.angle_gamma   90.00
#
_symmetry.space_group_name_H-M   'P 1'
#
loop_
_entity.id
_entity.type
_entity.pdbx_description
1 polymer ?
#
loop_
_entity_poly.entity_id
_entity_poly.type
_entity_poly.pdbx_seq_one_letter_code
_entity_poly.pdbx_strand_id
1 'polypeptide(L)'
;PNLHTASSRALSETACLLNLNQHNFVLNSRRVLLDLVFASSDIEIKEDTLPLVPIDIQHPALDITLYTGITFQSNKKTYLPDLSRCNLKNIFSNLLSSDIL
;
A
#
# COMPACT_ATOMS: atom_id res chain seq x y z
N PRO A 1 17.65 4.00 -14.71
CA PRO A 1 16.44 4.83 -14.46
C PRO A 1 15.18 4.02 -14.79
N ASN A 2 14.56 3.43 -13.76
CA ASN A 2 13.38 2.57 -13.96
C ASN A 2 12.18 3.45 -14.33
N LEU A 3 11.61 3.20 -15.51
CA LEU A 3 10.44 3.88 -16.01
C LEU A 3 9.21 3.33 -15.25
N HIS A 4 8.89 3.91 -14.09
CA HIS A 4 7.66 3.58 -13.38
C HIS A 4 6.46 3.91 -14.27
N THR A 5 5.57 2.95 -14.47
CA THR A 5 4.29 3.17 -15.15
C THR A 5 3.47 4.20 -14.36
N ALA A 6 2.56 4.92 -15.03
CA ALA A 6 1.69 5.91 -14.37
C ALA A 6 0.96 5.31 -13.15
N SER A 7 0.52 4.06 -13.28
CA SER A 7 -0.12 3.30 -12.19
C SER A 7 0.81 3.02 -11.02
N SER A 8 2.07 2.65 -11.27
CA SER A 8 3.07 2.42 -10.20
C SER A 8 3.36 3.71 -9.43
N ARG A 9 3.41 4.85 -10.13
CA ARG A 9 3.59 6.16 -9.49
C ARG A 9 2.39 6.53 -8.62
N ALA A 10 1.18 6.42 -9.16
CA ALA A 10 -0.04 6.72 -8.41
C ALA A 10 -0.20 5.86 -7.15
N LEU A 11 0.13 4.57 -7.24
CA LEU A 11 0.15 3.67 -6.07
C LEU A 11 1.17 4.12 -5.02
N SER A 12 2.40 4.44 -5.45
CA SER A 12 3.45 4.91 -4.53
C SER A 12 3.08 6.25 -3.87
N GLU A 13 2.50 7.18 -4.62
CA GLU A 13 2.06 8.48 -4.10
C GLU A 13 0.90 8.31 -3.12
N THR A 14 -0.06 7.45 -3.43
CA THR A 14 -1.20 7.15 -2.54
C THR A 14 -0.75 6.47 -1.25
N ALA A 15 0.12 5.45 -1.35
CA ALA A 15 0.68 4.78 -0.19
C ALA A 15 1.44 5.78 0.69
N CYS A 16 2.23 6.65 0.07
CA CYS A 16 2.97 7.67 0.79
C CYS A 16 2.06 8.69 1.49
N LEU A 17 1.02 9.19 0.80
CA LEU A 17 0.06 10.14 1.34
C LEU A 17 -0.67 9.59 2.57
N LEU A 18 -0.95 8.29 2.58
CA LEU A 18 -1.66 7.59 3.65
C LEU A 18 -0.73 6.98 4.71
N ASN A 19 0.58 7.26 4.64
CA ASN A 19 1.61 6.64 5.50
C ASN A 19 1.53 5.10 5.53
N LEU A 20 1.31 4.50 4.36
CA LEU A 20 1.24 3.06 4.17
C LEU A 20 2.59 2.53 3.69
N ASN A 21 3.02 1.42 4.28
CA ASN A 21 4.17 0.65 3.81
C ASN A 21 3.68 -0.62 3.11
N GLN A 22 4.41 -1.08 2.09
CA GLN A 22 4.19 -2.39 1.46
C GLN A 22 4.79 -3.47 2.39
N HIS A 23 3.98 -4.46 2.79
CA HIS A 23 4.42 -5.55 3.67
C HIS A 23 4.50 -6.91 2.96
N ASN A 24 3.78 -7.12 1.86
CA ASN A 24 3.81 -8.42 1.17
C ASN A 24 4.99 -8.52 0.20
N PHE A 25 5.81 -9.54 0.41
CA PHE A 25 6.93 -9.92 -0.45
C PHE A 25 6.88 -11.40 -0.87
N VAL A 26 5.79 -12.10 -0.54
CA VAL A 26 5.58 -13.50 -0.95
C VAL A 26 5.37 -13.54 -2.46
N LEU A 27 6.14 -14.38 -3.14
CA LEU A 27 6.06 -14.54 -4.59
C LEU A 27 5.22 -15.76 -4.93
N ASN A 28 4.52 -15.71 -6.06
CA ASN A 28 3.83 -16.89 -6.57
C ASN A 28 4.80 -17.96 -7.11
N SER A 29 4.25 -19.07 -7.59
CA SER A 29 5.00 -20.18 -8.20
C SER A 29 5.93 -19.78 -9.37
N ARG A 30 5.70 -18.62 -10.01
CA ARG A 30 6.52 -18.07 -11.09
C ARG A 30 7.53 -17.02 -10.61
N ARG A 31 7.70 -16.87 -9.29
CA ARG A 31 8.54 -15.85 -8.65
C ARG A 31 8.12 -14.41 -8.98
N VAL A 32 6.82 -14.19 -9.16
CA VAL A 32 6.25 -12.86 -9.40
C VAL A 32 5.42 -12.42 -8.19
N LEU A 33 5.61 -11.18 -7.76
CA LEU A 33 4.75 -10.53 -6.78
C LEU A 33 3.50 -10.00 -7.49
N LEU A 34 2.34 -10.56 -7.17
CA LEU A 34 1.06 -10.10 -7.71
C LEU A 34 0.26 -9.33 -6.66
N ASP A 35 0.28 -9.82 -5.43
CA ASP A 35 -0.54 -9.27 -4.35
C ASP A 35 0.22 -8.16 -3.62
N LEU A 36 -0.38 -6.98 -3.56
CA LEU A 36 0.15 -5.85 -2.80
C LEU A 36 -0.64 -5.70 -1.51
N VAL A 37 0.06 -5.75 -0.38
CA VAL A 37 -0.54 -5.52 0.94
C VAL A 37 0.13 -4.29 1.55
N PHE A 38 -0.69 -3.30 1.86
CA PHE A 38 -0.29 -2.03 2.42
C PHE A 38 -0.86 -1.85 3.83
N ALA A 39 -0.03 -1.40 4.77
CA ALA A 39 -0.47 -1.10 6.13
C ALA A 39 0.26 0.11 6.68
N SER A 40 -0.43 0.89 7.50
CA SER A 40 0.17 1.98 8.28
C SER A 40 0.75 1.49 9.60
N SER A 41 0.36 0.30 10.07
CA SER A 41 0.90 -0.35 11.26
C SER A 41 1.94 -1.41 10.91
N ASP A 42 2.74 -1.81 11.89
CA ASP A 42 3.64 -2.94 11.72
C ASP A 42 2.81 -4.23 11.65
N ILE A 43 2.91 -4.91 10.51
CA ILE A 43 2.28 -6.22 10.27
C ILE A 43 3.34 -7.18 9.74
N GLU A 44 3.15 -8.46 10.02
CA GLU A 44 3.95 -9.54 9.45
C GLU A 44 3.12 -10.31 8.44
N ILE A 45 3.72 -10.60 7.28
CA ILE A 45 3.10 -11.36 6.21
C ILE A 45 4.00 -12.54 5.87
N LYS A 46 3.39 -13.73 5.82
CA LYS A 46 4.04 -14.99 5.44
C LYS A 46 3.15 -15.74 4.46
N GLU A 47 3.74 -16.68 3.73
CA GLU A 47 2.96 -17.68 3.00
C GLU A 47 2.29 -18.63 4.00
N ASP A 48 1.00 -18.84 3.84
CA ASP A 48 0.24 -19.82 4.63
C ASP A 48 0.56 -21.23 4.15
N THR A 49 1.06 -22.05 5.07
CA THR A 49 1.47 -23.44 4.79
C THR A 49 0.34 -24.45 4.98
N LEU A 50 -0.76 -24.04 5.63
CA LEU A 50 -1.90 -24.90 5.97
C LEU A 50 -3.22 -24.24 5.55
N PRO A 51 -3.41 -24.00 4.24
CA PRO A 51 -4.60 -23.34 3.74
C PRO A 51 -5.85 -24.18 4.03
N LEU A 52 -6.91 -23.53 4.50
CA LEU A 52 -8.20 -24.19 4.77
C LEU A 52 -8.97 -24.54 3.49
N VAL A 53 -8.58 -23.93 2.37
CA VAL A 53 -9.22 -24.08 1.06
C VAL A 53 -8.15 -24.37 -0.01
N PRO A 54 -8.50 -25.01 -1.14
CA PRO A 54 -7.57 -25.17 -2.24
C PRO A 54 -6.98 -23.83 -2.70
N ILE A 55 -5.65 -23.75 -2.81
CA ILE A 55 -4.92 -22.53 -3.18
C ILE A 55 -4.90 -22.36 -4.72
N ASP A 56 -5.03 -21.11 -5.17
CA ASP A 56 -4.68 -20.72 -6.54
C ASP A 56 -3.15 -20.62 -6.71
N ILE A 57 -2.60 -21.35 -7.68
CA ILE A 57 -1.17 -21.36 -8.03
C ILE A 57 -0.61 -19.95 -8.31
N GLN A 58 -1.47 -19.00 -8.71
CA GLN A 58 -1.09 -17.61 -8.99
C GLN A 58 -1.13 -16.71 -7.76
N HIS A 59 -1.96 -17.03 -6.76
CA HIS A 59 -2.18 -16.24 -5.56
C HIS A 59 -1.99 -17.12 -4.32
N PRO A 60 -0.74 -17.23 -3.82
CA PRO A 60 -0.48 -18.01 -2.63
C PRO A 60 -1.26 -17.46 -1.44
N ALA A 61 -1.79 -18.35 -0.60
CA ALA A 61 -2.47 -17.94 0.62
C ALA A 61 -1.47 -17.21 1.54
N LEU A 62 -1.91 -16.11 2.16
CA LEU A 62 -1.09 -15.29 3.04
C LEU A 62 -1.59 -15.39 4.47
N ASP A 63 -0.67 -15.63 5.40
CA ASP A 63 -0.89 -15.46 6.83
C ASP A 63 -0.48 -14.02 7.22
N ILE A 64 -1.43 -13.27 7.79
CA ILE A 64 -1.25 -11.87 8.14
C ILE A 64 -1.41 -11.73 9.65
N THR A 65 -0.31 -11.39 10.32
CA THR A 65 -0.28 -11.14 11.77
C THR A 65 -0.26 -9.65 12.05
N LEU A 66 -1.23 -9.19 12.86
CA LEU A 66 -1.34 -7.82 13.33
C LEU A 66 -0.81 -7.71 14.76
N TYR A 67 0.13 -6.80 14.99
CA TYR A 67 0.62 -6.51 16.34
C TYR A 67 -0.26 -5.43 16.97
N THR A 68 -1.04 -5.78 17.99
CA THR A 68 -1.98 -4.87 18.67
C THR A 68 -1.36 -4.10 19.84
N GLY A 69 -0.04 -4.23 20.05
CA GLY A 69 0.69 -3.43 21.02
C GLY A 69 0.75 -1.96 20.61
N ILE A 70 0.86 -1.04 21.60
CA ILE A 70 1.10 0.39 21.33
C ILE A 70 2.52 0.54 20.78
N THR A 71 2.68 0.35 19.48
CA THR A 71 3.90 0.73 18.77
C THR A 71 3.81 2.22 18.50
N PHE A 72 4.44 3.03 19.36
CA PHE A 72 4.79 4.41 19.00
C PHE A 72 5.73 4.32 17.80
N GLN A 73 5.18 4.39 16.58
CA GLN A 73 6.00 4.49 15.39
C GLN A 73 6.82 5.77 15.53
N SER A 74 8.13 5.62 15.75
CA SER A 74 9.05 6.74 15.67
C SER A 74 8.84 7.37 14.29
N ASN A 75 8.49 8.66 14.25
CA ASN A 75 8.25 9.42 13.03
C ASN A 75 9.29 9.09 11.94
N LYS A 76 9.00 8.10 11.08
CA LYS A 76 9.77 7.85 9.87
C LYS A 76 9.56 9.11 9.04
N LYS A 77 10.66 9.72 8.57
CA LYS A 77 10.67 11.00 7.84
C LYS A 77 9.49 11.04 6.87
N THR A 78 8.49 11.84 7.20
CA THR A 78 7.31 12.03 6.37
C THR A 78 7.78 12.65 5.08
N TYR A 79 7.61 11.93 3.96
CA TYR A 79 7.71 12.54 2.66
C TYR A 79 6.60 13.58 2.57
N LEU A 80 7.00 14.84 2.42
CA LEU A 80 6.11 15.96 2.18
C LEU A 80 6.00 16.11 0.65
N PRO A 81 4.88 15.73 0.01
CA PRO A 81 4.70 15.96 -1.40
C PRO A 81 4.80 17.45 -1.69
N ASP A 82 5.62 17.83 -2.68
CA ASP A 82 5.68 19.21 -3.16
C ASP A 82 4.43 19.51 -3.99
N LEU A 83 3.42 20.05 -3.32
CA LEU A 83 2.15 20.45 -3.93
C LEU A 83 2.22 21.84 -4.58
N SER A 84 3.40 22.48 -4.69
CA SER A 84 3.55 23.81 -5.29
C SER A 84 3.05 23.88 -6.74
N ARG A 85 3.04 22.75 -7.45
CA ARG A 85 2.55 22.61 -8.81
C ARG A 85 1.12 22.09 -8.92
N CYS A 86 0.51 21.68 -7.80
CA CYS A 86 -0.89 21.27 -7.78
C CYS A 86 -1.79 22.51 -7.73
N ASN A 87 -2.77 22.57 -8.64
CA ASN A 87 -3.82 23.58 -8.57
C ASN A 87 -4.84 23.20 -7.50
N LEU A 88 -4.42 23.32 -6.24
CA LEU A 88 -5.21 22.95 -5.07
C LEU A 88 -6.55 23.68 -5.02
N LYS A 89 -6.58 24.93 -5.51
CA LYS A 89 -7.82 25.71 -5.62
C LYS A 89 -8.86 25.00 -6.47
N ASN A 90 -8.47 24.52 -7.65
CA ASN A 90 -9.36 23.81 -8.57
C ASN A 90 -9.81 22.45 -8.00
N ILE A 91 -8.87 21.70 -7.40
CA ILE A 91 -9.17 20.41 -6.77
C ILE A 91 -10.19 20.59 -5.64
N PHE A 92 -9.99 21.59 -4.77
CA PHE A 92 -10.89 21.89 -3.67
C PHE A 92 -12.29 22.30 -4.15
N SER A 93 -12.38 23.16 -5.17
CA SER A 93 -13.68 23.51 -5.76
C SER A 93 -14.39 22.31 -6.39
N ASN A 94 -13.63 21.39 -7.02
CA ASN A 94 -14.22 20.17 -7.58
C ASN A 94 -14.75 19.25 -6.48
N LEU A 95 -13.99 19.04 -5.41
CA LEU A 95 -14.39 18.22 -4.27
C LEU A 95 -15.56 18.80 -3.46
N LEU A 96 -15.75 20.12 -3.47
CA LEU A 96 -16.94 20.75 -2.89
C LEU A 96 -18.16 20.67 -3.81
N SER A 97 -17.94 20.62 -5.13
CA SER A 97 -19.02 20.52 -6.12
C SER A 97 -19.50 19.09 -6.39
N SER A 98 -18.69 18.10 -5.99
CA SER A 98 -19.06 16.70 -5.97
C SER A 98 -19.32 16.37 -4.50
N ASP A 99 -20.55 16.00 -4.13
CA ASP A 99 -20.99 15.74 -2.74
C ASP A 99 -20.27 14.53 -2.08
N ILE A 100 -18.93 14.58 -2.04
CA ILE A 100 -18.01 13.58 -1.50
C ILE A 100 -17.52 14.01 -0.12
N LEU A 101 -17.93 15.18 0.37
CA LEU A 101 -17.72 15.69 1.74
C LEU A 101 -19.04 16.07 2.40
#